data_AF-A0AAV5Z3X6-F1
#
_entry.id   AF-A0AAV5Z3X6-F1
#
_cell.length_a   1.000
_cell.length_b   1.000
_cell.length_c   1.000
_cell.angle_alpha   90.00
_cell.angle_beta   90.00
_cell.angle_gamma   90.00
#
_symmetry.space_group_name_H-M   'P 1'
#
loop_
_entity.id
_entity.type
_entity.pdbx_description
1 polymer ?
#
loop_
_entity_poly.entity_id
_entity_poly.type
_entity_poly.pdbx_seq_one_letter_code
_entity_poly.pdbx_strand_id
1 'polypeptide(L)'
;MYHPPIFFDPQFTIGVMAGWLLQAAGVGALLLAALWFSFAGEWRRGTPAPTAFRALAGLGLVMFLGGILWQFVGYFRTGVLSW
;
A
#
# COMPACT_ATOMS: atom_id res chain seq x y z
N MET A 1 23.44 20.01 2.11
CA MET A 1 22.81 18.75 1.65
C MET A 1 22.47 18.93 0.19
N TYR A 2 23.05 18.14 -0.71
CA TYR A 2 22.70 18.18 -2.14
C TYR A 2 21.36 17.47 -2.29
N HIS A 3 20.29 18.21 -2.60
CA HIS A 3 19.01 17.63 -2.95
C HIS A 3 19.05 17.28 -4.44
N PRO A 4 18.91 16.00 -4.83
CA PRO A 4 18.83 15.65 -6.24
C PRO A 4 17.66 16.43 -6.88
N PRO A 5 17.88 17.07 -8.04
CA PRO A 5 16.87 17.94 -8.67
C PRO A 5 15.56 17.21 -9.03
N ILE A 6 15.59 15.87 -9.01
CA ILE A 6 14.45 14.98 -9.26
C ILE A 6 13.29 15.18 -8.28
N PHE A 7 13.57 15.57 -7.03
CA PHE A 7 12.52 15.82 -6.04
C PHE A 7 11.74 17.12 -6.34
N PHE A 8 12.26 17.97 -7.23
CA PHE A 8 11.57 19.13 -7.75
C PHE A 8 10.86 18.88 -9.08
N ASP A 9 11.02 17.69 -9.68
CA ASP A 9 10.23 17.27 -10.83
C ASP A 9 8.78 16.98 -10.38
N PRO A 10 7.79 17.78 -10.84
CA PRO A 10 6.40 17.58 -10.45
C PRO A 10 5.86 16.21 -10.84
N GLN A 11 6.34 15.63 -11.95
CA GLN A 11 5.87 14.32 -12.41
C GLN A 11 6.37 13.21 -11.49
N PHE A 12 7.64 13.28 -11.08
CA PHE A 12 8.21 12.35 -10.11
C PHE A 12 7.48 12.42 -8.76
N THR A 13 7.31 13.64 -8.23
CA THR A 13 6.68 13.86 -6.93
C THR A 13 5.23 13.39 -6.91
N ILE A 14 4.44 13.71 -7.93
CA ILE A 14 3.04 13.24 -8.03
C ILE A 14 3.01 11.72 -8.16
N GLY A 15 3.87 11.13 -8.98
CA GLY A 15 3.95 9.69 -9.18
C GLY A 15 4.25 8.93 -7.89
N VAL A 16 5.28 9.36 -7.16
CA VAL A 16 5.68 8.75 -5.88
C VAL A 16 4.63 8.96 -4.80
N MET A 17 4.04 10.16 -4.71
CA MET A 17 2.97 10.47 -3.74
C MET A 17 1.71 9.63 -3.97
N ALA A 18 1.33 9.38 -5.23
CA ALA A 18 0.22 8.49 -5.53
C ALA A 18 0.47 7.05 -5.02
N GLY A 19 1.71 6.56 -5.17
CA GLY A 19 2.12 5.26 -4.64
C GLY A 19 2.09 5.21 -3.11
N TRP A 20 2.50 6.28 -2.43
CA TRP A 20 2.38 6.41 -0.97
C TRP A 20 0.94 6.42 -0.49
N LEU A 21 0.06 7.18 -1.14
CA LEU A 21 -1.36 7.23 -0.79
C LEU A 21 -2.03 5.86 -0.97
N LEU A 22 -1.73 5.17 -2.08
CA LEU A 22 -2.24 3.83 -2.33
C LEU A 22 -1.75 2.83 -1.26
N GLN A 23 -0.48 2.92 -0.88
CA GLN A 23 0.09 2.09 0.19
C GLN A 23 -0.59 2.37 1.54
N ALA A 24 -0.73 3.64 1.91
CA ALA A 24 -1.38 4.06 3.15
C ALA A 24 -2.85 3.59 3.21
N ALA A 25 -3.58 3.69 2.10
CA ALA A 25 -4.93 3.17 2.00
C ALA A 25 -4.97 1.63 2.16
N GLY A 26 -4.01 0.90 1.57
CA GLY A 26 -3.85 -0.54 1.77
C GLY A 26 -3.61 -0.92 3.23
N VAL A 27 -2.68 -0.22 3.91
CA VAL A 27 -2.44 -0.39 5.35
C VAL A 27 -3.70 -0.10 6.16
N GLY A 28 -4.40 0.99 5.86
CA GLY A 28 -5.65 1.35 6.52
C GLY A 28 -6.71 0.25 6.40
N ALA A 29 -6.88 -0.31 5.21
CA ALA A 29 -7.81 -1.42 4.97
C ALA A 29 -7.41 -2.69 5.76
N LEU A 30 -6.12 -3.03 5.81
CA LEU A 30 -5.60 -4.16 6.58
C LEU A 30 -5.82 -3.98 8.09
N LEU A 31 -5.54 -2.78 8.62
CA LEU A 31 -5.76 -2.46 10.04
C LEU A 31 -7.25 -2.52 10.39
N LEU A 32 -8.11 -1.94 9.56
CA LEU A 32 -9.57 -1.99 9.78
C LEU A 32 -10.08 -3.44 9.74
N ALA A 33 -9.60 -4.26 8.81
CA ALA A 33 -9.95 -5.68 8.74
C ALA A 33 -9.49 -6.42 10.02
N ALA A 34 -8.26 -6.16 10.48
CA ALA A 34 -7.72 -6.77 11.70
C ALA A 34 -8.48 -6.35 12.96
N LEU A 35 -8.80 -5.07 13.10
CA LEU A 35 -9.60 -4.54 14.20
C LEU A 35 -10.99 -5.16 14.21
N TRP A 36 -11.68 -5.15 13.07
CA TRP A 36 -13.00 -5.75 12.95
C TRP A 36 -13.00 -7.23 13.31
N PHE A 37 -12.07 -8.01 12.75
CA PHE A 37 -11.95 -9.45 13.02
C PHE A 37 -11.67 -9.74 14.50
N SER A 38 -10.86 -8.90 15.14
CA SER A 38 -10.53 -9.00 16.56
C SER A 38 -11.73 -8.68 17.45
N PHE A 39 -12.45 -7.59 17.16
CA PHE A 39 -13.62 -7.15 17.93
C PHE A 39 -14.84 -8.04 17.73
N ALA A 40 -15.07 -8.57 16.53
CA ALA A 40 -16.15 -9.51 16.26
C ALA A 40 -15.94 -10.89 16.92
N GLY A 41 -14.75 -11.15 17.46
CA GLY A 41 -14.41 -12.41 18.12
C GLY A 41 -14.40 -13.61 17.18
N GLU A 42 -14.37 -13.38 15.87
CA GLU A 42 -14.42 -14.42 14.82
C GLU A 42 -13.26 -15.41 14.96
N TRP A 43 -12.11 -14.96 15.43
CA TRP A 43 -10.93 -15.77 15.73
C TRP A 43 -11.19 -16.89 16.76
N ARG A 44 -12.24 -16.78 17.59
CA ARG A 44 -12.59 -17.79 18.60
C ARG A 44 -13.51 -18.89 18.07
N ARG A 45 -14.11 -18.70 16.89
CA ARG A 45 -15.19 -19.59 16.41
C ARG A 45 -14.69 -20.90 15.83
N GLY A 46 -13.39 -21.03 15.56
CA GLY A 46 -12.80 -22.24 14.97
C GLY A 46 -13.26 -22.53 13.53
N THR A 47 -14.04 -21.63 12.93
CA THR A 47 -14.49 -21.69 11.54
C THR A 47 -13.51 -20.97 10.63
N PRO A 48 -13.49 -21.27 9.32
CA PRO A 48 -12.74 -20.50 8.34
C PRO A 48 -13.07 -18.99 8.43
N ALA A 49 -12.07 -18.15 8.18
CA ALA A 49 -12.25 -16.70 8.25
C ALA A 49 -13.37 -16.23 7.29
N PRO A 50 -14.22 -15.28 7.71
CA PRO A 50 -15.32 -14.79 6.88
C PRO A 50 -14.83 -14.31 5.51
N THR A 51 -15.62 -14.56 4.45
CA THR A 51 -15.27 -14.13 3.08
C THR A 51 -15.00 -12.63 3.00
N ALA A 52 -15.75 -11.82 3.75
CA ALA A 52 -15.54 -10.38 3.83
C ALA A 52 -14.16 -10.02 4.40
N PHE A 53 -13.70 -10.71 5.46
CA PHE A 53 -12.34 -10.52 6.02
C PHE A 53 -11.28 -10.80 4.96
N ARG A 54 -11.40 -11.95 4.28
CA ARG A 54 -10.44 -12.39 3.26
C ARG A 54 -10.39 -11.43 2.07
N ALA A 55 -11.54 -10.94 1.64
CA ALA A 55 -11.64 -9.96 0.55
C ALA A 55 -11.00 -8.62 0.93
N LEU A 56 -11.29 -8.10 2.12
CA LEU A 56 -10.67 -6.86 2.63
C LEU A 56 -9.16 -7.01 2.81
N ALA A 57 -8.71 -8.14 3.35
CA ALA A 57 -7.29 -8.42 3.51
C ALA A 57 -6.57 -8.54 2.15
N GLY A 58 -7.19 -9.24 1.19
CA GLY A 58 -6.66 -9.35 -0.17
C GLY A 58 -6.58 -8.00 -0.88
N LEU A 59 -7.65 -7.19 -0.80
CA LEU A 59 -7.68 -5.84 -1.35
C LEU A 59 -6.60 -4.95 -0.72
N GLY A 60 -6.52 -4.93 0.61
CA GLY A 60 -5.52 -4.16 1.34
C GLY A 60 -4.10 -4.55 0.98
N LEU A 61 -3.82 -5.86 0.84
CA LEU A 61 -2.53 -6.37 0.39
C LEU A 61 -2.20 -5.96 -1.05
N VAL A 62 -3.15 -6.07 -1.97
CA VAL A 62 -2.97 -5.67 -3.37
C VAL A 62 -2.70 -4.17 -3.48
N MET A 63 -3.42 -3.34 -2.73
CA MET A 63 -3.18 -1.90 -2.67
C MET A 63 -1.80 -1.59 -2.08
N PHE A 64 -1.41 -2.27 -1.00
CA PHE A 64 -0.10 -2.10 -0.38
C PHE A 64 1.05 -2.42 -1.35
N LEU A 65 1.01 -3.62 -1.96
CA LEU A 65 2.02 -4.07 -2.92
C LEU A 65 2.00 -3.22 -4.20
N GLY A 66 0.80 -2.88 -4.69
CA GLY A 66 0.63 -2.00 -5.85
C GLY A 66 1.23 -0.62 -5.61
N GLY A 67 1.05 -0.05 -4.41
CA GLY A 67 1.68 1.20 -4.00
C GLY A 67 3.20 1.12 -4.01
N ILE A 68 3.78 0.02 -3.52
CA ILE A 68 5.23 -0.23 -3.58
C ILE A 68 5.72 -0.31 -5.01
N LEU A 69 5.10 -1.15 -5.85
CA LEU A 69 5.47 -1.30 -7.26
C LEU A 69 5.37 0.04 -8.00
N TRP A 70 4.33 0.82 -7.73
CA TRP A 70 4.14 2.12 -8.35
C TRP A 70 5.25 3.11 -7.98
N GLN A 71 5.68 3.12 -6.73
CA GLN A 71 6.84 3.92 -6.30
C GLN A 71 8.10 3.50 -7.07
N PHE A 72 8.35 2.19 -7.22
CA PHE A 72 9.47 1.70 -8.04
C PHE A 72 9.38 2.19 -9.49
N VAL A 73 8.21 2.14 -10.13
CA VAL A 73 8.01 2.70 -11.48
C VAL A 73 8.38 4.19 -11.51
N GLY A 74 7.98 4.96 -10.49
CA GLY A 74 8.36 6.35 -10.33
C GLY A 74 9.87 6.56 -10.27
N TYR A 75 10.61 5.72 -9.52
CA TYR A 75 12.06 5.80 -9.40
C TYR A 75 12.82 5.35 -10.65
N PHE A 76 12.36 4.32 -11.37
CA PHE A 76 13.01 3.83 -12.59
C PHE A 76 12.74 4.73 -13.80
N ARG A 77 11.52 5.24 -13.95
CA ARG A 77 11.14 6.07 -15.09
C ARG A 77 11.90 7.39 -15.15
N THR A 78 12.34 7.88 -13.99
CA THR A 78 13.08 9.14 -13.88
C THR A 78 14.59 8.95 -13.76
N GLY A 79 15.08 7.70 -13.84
CA GLY A 79 16.52 7.38 -13.86
C GLY A 79 17.24 7.55 -12.52
N VAL A 80 16.51 7.61 -11.39
CA VAL A 80 17.09 7.68 -10.04
C VAL A 80 17.78 6.36 -9.67
N LEU A 81 17.21 5.24 -10.12
CA LEU A 81 17.78 3.91 -10.00
C LEU A 81 18.13 3.40 -11.41
N SER A 82 19.39 3.07 -11.63
CA SER A 82 19.87 2.36 -12.82
C SER A 82 20.56 1.06 -12.39
N TRP A 83 20.39 -0.01 -13.17
CA TRP A 83 21.08 -1.29 -13.05
C TRP A 83 21.94 -1.54 -14.28
#